data_AF-A0A398AZ04-F1
#
_entry.id   AF-A0A398AZ04-F1
#
_cell.length_a   1.000
_cell.length_b   1.000
_cell.length_c   1.000
_cell.angle_alpha   90.00
_cell.angle_beta   90.00
_cell.angle_gamma   90.00
#
_symmetry.space_group_name_H-M   'P 1'
#
loop_
_entity.id
_entity.type
_entity.pdbx_description
1 polymer ?
#
loop_
_entity_poly.entity_id
_entity_poly.type
_entity_poly.pdbx_seq_one_letter_code
_entity_poly.pdbx_strand_id
1 'polypeptide(L)'
;MGSWILKSLLLKLLVLLIQNHADGGSIVRYLPGFEGPLPFELETGNQLSDTPSDTEVAKRVNEFLRKWLAKHPEYFSNPLYVAGNSYSGIVIPAIVQEISNECLKLVEEFKQTYRYSLSEYWANNESVRKALKVVKGTIGKWKRCDYNMRCPHDIISSIPYHLNNSIKGYRSLIFSGDHDMTIPYVATQAWIRSLNYSVTEKWRPWMILDKVAGYTKTYANKMTFATVKGGGHTLEYKPEENSIMFKRWISGQLL
;
A
#
# COMPACT_ATOMS: atom_id res chain seq x y z
N MET A 1 -67.29 -28.00 -1.19
CA MET A 1 -65.92 -27.85 -0.62
C MET A 1 -65.01 -28.90 -1.25
N GLY A 2 -63.68 -28.70 -1.23
CA GLY A 2 -62.71 -29.70 -1.70
C GLY A 2 -62.61 -29.82 -3.23
N SER A 3 -62.39 -28.71 -3.95
CA SER A 3 -62.42 -28.70 -5.41
C SER A 3 -61.02 -28.78 -6.04
N TRP A 4 -60.74 -29.93 -6.67
CA TRP A 4 -59.97 -30.10 -7.92
C TRP A 4 -58.45 -29.84 -7.94
N ILE A 5 -57.73 -30.89 -8.37
CA ILE A 5 -56.74 -30.89 -9.48
C ILE A 5 -55.62 -29.83 -9.40
N LEU A 6 -54.38 -30.15 -8.97
CA LEU A 6 -53.36 -30.97 -9.67
C LEU A 6 -52.91 -30.36 -11.02
N LYS A 7 -51.58 -30.19 -11.23
CA LYS A 7 -50.92 -29.58 -12.41
C LYS A 7 -51.05 -28.05 -12.49
N SER A 8 -50.16 -27.29 -13.15
CA SER A 8 -48.75 -27.52 -13.55
C SER A 8 -48.22 -26.27 -14.27
N LEU A 9 -47.21 -25.59 -13.70
CA LEU A 9 -46.35 -24.57 -14.35
C LEU A 9 -47.02 -23.31 -14.95
N LEU A 10 -46.19 -22.27 -15.10
CA LEU A 10 -46.46 -20.96 -15.74
C LEU A 10 -47.46 -20.08 -14.93
N LEU A 11 -47.23 -18.79 -14.71
CA LEU A 11 -46.44 -17.83 -15.50
C LEU A 11 -45.36 -17.10 -14.67
N LYS A 12 -44.49 -16.34 -15.35
CA LYS A 12 -43.43 -15.48 -14.76
C LYS A 12 -43.96 -14.06 -14.44
N LEU A 13 -43.10 -13.26 -13.78
CA LEU A 13 -43.21 -11.83 -13.39
C LEU A 13 -43.88 -11.57 -12.02
N LEU A 14 -43.58 -10.48 -11.29
CA LEU A 14 -42.38 -9.61 -11.10
C LEU A 14 -42.76 -8.54 -10.04
N VAL A 15 -41.81 -8.04 -9.23
CA VAL A 15 -41.95 -6.87 -8.31
C VAL A 15 -42.89 -7.08 -7.09
N LEU A 16 -42.72 -6.47 -5.91
CA LEU A 16 -41.57 -6.25 -4.99
C LEU A 16 -42.14 -5.72 -3.64
N LEU A 17 -41.29 -5.54 -2.61
CA LEU A 17 -41.60 -4.90 -1.30
C LEU A 17 -42.47 -5.78 -0.35
N ILE A 18 -42.36 -5.75 0.99
CA ILE A 18 -41.62 -4.85 1.91
C ILE A 18 -40.68 -5.64 2.85
N GLN A 19 -39.48 -5.09 3.06
CA GLN A 19 -38.53 -5.19 4.19
C GLN A 19 -38.53 -6.43 5.11
N ASN A 20 -37.37 -7.09 5.15
CA ASN A 20 -36.62 -7.21 6.41
C ASN A 20 -35.24 -6.56 6.20
N HIS A 21 -34.98 -5.44 6.87
CA HIS A 21 -33.64 -4.84 6.97
C HIS A 21 -33.05 -5.19 8.34
N ALA A 22 -32.00 -6.00 8.37
CA ALA A 22 -30.90 -5.92 9.33
C ALA A 22 -29.87 -7.02 9.01
N ASP A 23 -28.71 -6.63 8.50
CA ASP A 23 -27.45 -7.26 8.89
C ASP A 23 -26.40 -6.15 8.97
N GLY A 24 -25.69 -6.08 10.10
CA GLY A 24 -25.01 -4.85 10.53
C GLY A 24 -23.50 -4.86 10.31
N GLY A 25 -22.91 -3.66 10.25
CA GLY A 25 -21.45 -3.49 10.35
C GLY A 25 -20.91 -4.18 11.61
N SER A 26 -19.94 -5.07 11.45
CA SER A 26 -19.34 -5.76 12.60
C SER A 26 -18.36 -4.83 13.31
N ILE A 27 -18.74 -4.38 14.51
CA ILE A 27 -17.87 -3.57 15.38
C ILE A 27 -16.67 -4.43 15.82
N VAL A 28 -15.49 -4.12 15.28
CA VAL A 28 -14.20 -4.68 15.67
C VAL A 28 -13.87 -4.17 17.08
N ARG A 29 -14.20 -4.97 18.09
CA ARG A 29 -13.90 -4.62 19.50
C ARG A 29 -12.45 -4.89 19.90
N TYR A 30 -11.68 -5.64 19.11
CA TYR A 30 -10.31 -6.05 19.41
C TYR A 30 -9.48 -6.11 18.13
N LEU A 31 -8.26 -5.54 18.14
CA LEU A 31 -7.29 -5.66 17.05
C LEU A 31 -6.14 -6.58 17.44
N PRO A 32 -5.59 -7.40 16.51
CA PRO A 32 -4.34 -8.10 16.70
C PRO A 32 -3.22 -7.12 17.10
N GLY A 33 -2.42 -7.51 18.10
CA GLY A 33 -1.37 -6.65 18.65
C GLY A 33 -1.83 -5.63 19.71
N PHE A 34 -3.12 -5.30 19.79
CA PHE A 34 -3.64 -4.39 20.83
C PHE A 34 -4.07 -5.17 22.08
N GLU A 35 -3.90 -4.58 23.27
CA GLU A 35 -4.30 -5.18 24.54
C GLU A 35 -5.51 -4.43 25.13
N GLY A 36 -6.53 -5.19 25.51
CA GLY A 36 -7.84 -4.67 25.89
C GLY A 36 -8.77 -4.41 24.68
N PRO A 37 -10.04 -4.03 24.95
CA PRO A 37 -10.97 -3.62 23.90
C PRO A 37 -10.55 -2.27 23.30
N LEU A 38 -10.86 -2.04 22.02
CA LEU A 38 -10.58 -0.74 21.37
C LEU A 38 -11.28 0.40 22.12
N PRO A 39 -10.59 1.53 22.39
CA PRO A 39 -11.17 2.71 23.02
C PRO A 39 -11.98 3.59 22.04
N PHE A 40 -12.37 3.01 20.90
CA PHE A 40 -13.20 3.61 19.85
C PHE A 40 -13.89 2.48 19.08
N GLU A 41 -15.05 2.77 18.50
CA GLU A 41 -15.73 1.83 17.60
C GLU A 41 -15.05 1.84 16.24
N LEU A 42 -14.82 0.65 15.69
CA LEU A 42 -14.18 0.43 14.40
C LEU A 42 -15.03 -0.59 13.64
N GLU A 43 -15.81 -0.15 12.67
CA GLU A 43 -16.67 -1.05 11.89
C GLU A 43 -15.92 -1.64 10.70
N THR A 44 -16.07 -2.96 10.46
CA THR A 44 -15.78 -3.50 9.13
C THR A 44 -16.89 -3.06 8.17
N GLY A 45 -16.52 -2.43 7.05
CA GLY A 45 -17.47 -2.05 6.00
C GLY A 45 -18.32 -3.22 5.50
N ASN A 46 -19.50 -2.90 4.96
CA ASN A 46 -20.52 -3.87 4.58
C ASN A 46 -20.05 -4.90 3.54
N GLN A 47 -20.73 -6.06 3.53
CA GLN A 47 -20.30 -7.20 2.71
C GLN A 47 -20.26 -6.87 1.20
N LEU A 48 -19.14 -7.21 0.57
CA LEU A 48 -18.98 -7.52 -0.86
C LEU A 48 -19.12 -6.38 -1.91
N SER A 49 -19.29 -5.11 -1.52
CA SER A 49 -19.20 -3.97 -2.47
C SER A 49 -18.07 -2.97 -2.19
N ASP A 50 -17.82 -2.61 -0.94
CA ASP A 50 -17.15 -1.34 -0.61
C ASP A 50 -15.64 -1.50 -0.40
N THR A 51 -14.93 -1.93 -1.44
CA THR A 51 -13.46 -1.87 -1.50
C THR A 51 -13.02 -0.43 -1.73
N PRO A 52 -12.14 0.15 -0.88
CA PRO A 52 -11.82 1.58 -0.93
C PRO A 52 -11.12 2.01 -2.23
N SER A 53 -11.32 3.27 -2.64
CA SER A 53 -10.56 3.90 -3.72
C SER A 53 -9.10 4.17 -3.34
N ASP A 54 -8.23 4.55 -4.29
CA ASP A 54 -6.84 4.92 -3.97
C ASP A 54 -6.78 6.14 -3.03
N THR A 55 -7.68 7.12 -3.23
CA THR A 55 -7.84 8.28 -2.35
C THR A 55 -8.33 7.87 -0.95
N GLU A 56 -9.21 6.87 -0.86
CA GLU A 56 -9.68 6.33 0.42
C GLU A 56 -8.62 5.47 1.10
N VAL A 57 -7.81 4.71 0.37
CA VAL A 57 -6.61 4.04 0.89
C VAL A 57 -5.60 5.09 1.38
N ALA A 58 -5.41 6.21 0.70
CA ALA A 58 -4.57 7.29 1.20
C ALA A 58 -5.09 7.85 2.54
N LYS A 59 -6.42 7.96 2.70
CA LYS A 59 -7.09 8.31 3.96
C LYS A 59 -7.08 7.20 5.01
N ARG A 60 -7.03 5.92 4.63
CA ARG A 60 -6.96 4.76 5.55
C ARG A 60 -5.55 4.42 5.98
N VAL A 61 -4.55 4.66 5.15
CA VAL A 61 -3.14 4.84 5.57
C VAL A 61 -2.96 6.17 6.31
N ASN A 62 -4.04 6.97 6.42
CA ASN A 62 -4.28 8.01 7.40
C ASN A 62 -5.37 7.55 8.47
N GLU A 63 -5.60 6.21 8.75
CA GLU A 63 -6.45 5.55 9.85
C GLU A 63 -5.97 4.27 10.73
N PHE A 64 -4.80 3.58 10.66
CA PHE A 64 -4.06 2.95 11.89
C PHE A 64 -2.90 3.66 12.71
N LEU A 65 -1.88 4.40 12.13
CA LEU A 65 -0.77 5.37 12.52
C LEU A 65 -0.35 5.61 13.97
N ARG A 66 0.12 6.79 14.42
CA ARG A 66 -0.09 8.28 14.31
C ARG A 66 -0.86 8.93 15.49
N LYS A 67 -2.20 9.03 15.56
CA LYS A 67 -2.94 8.89 16.85
C LYS A 67 -2.90 7.46 17.47
N TRP A 68 -1.98 6.62 16.99
CA TRP A 68 -1.42 5.39 17.62
C TRP A 68 0.12 5.46 17.71
N LEU A 69 0.78 6.48 17.12
CA LEU A 69 1.98 7.08 17.73
C LEU A 69 1.54 7.77 19.04
N ALA A 70 0.25 8.13 19.20
CA ALA A 70 -0.33 8.41 20.51
C ALA A 70 -0.55 7.15 21.40
N LYS A 71 -0.29 5.93 20.90
CA LYS A 71 -0.10 4.70 21.70
C LYS A 71 1.38 4.31 21.82
N HIS A 72 2.21 4.78 20.88
CA HIS A 72 3.65 4.54 20.74
C HIS A 72 4.42 5.88 20.61
N PRO A 73 4.35 6.76 21.62
CA PRO A 73 4.89 8.12 21.55
C PRO A 73 6.43 8.15 21.45
N GLU A 74 7.09 7.06 21.83
CA GLU A 74 8.53 6.84 21.70
C GLU A 74 9.05 6.91 20.25
N TYR A 75 8.15 6.87 19.25
CA TYR A 75 8.51 7.02 17.83
C TYR A 75 8.25 8.44 17.27
N PHE A 76 7.68 9.39 18.02
CA PHE A 76 7.38 10.74 17.48
C PHE A 76 8.62 11.53 17.01
N SER A 77 9.78 11.30 17.62
CA SER A 77 11.05 11.94 17.26
C SER A 77 11.75 11.31 16.05
N ASN A 78 11.29 10.15 15.58
CA ASN A 78 11.95 9.41 14.51
C ASN A 78 11.55 9.94 13.13
N PRO A 79 12.50 10.09 12.18
CA PRO A 79 12.18 10.45 10.80
C PRO A 79 11.23 9.44 10.14
N LEU A 80 10.03 9.90 9.77
CA LEU A 80 9.05 9.08 9.05
C LEU A 80 9.45 8.94 7.58
N TYR A 81 9.60 7.69 7.12
CA TYR A 81 9.76 7.35 5.71
C TYR A 81 8.56 6.51 5.26
N VAL A 82 7.95 6.90 4.14
CA VAL A 82 6.81 6.19 3.54
C VAL A 82 7.29 5.63 2.20
N ALA A 83 7.18 4.32 2.00
CA ALA A 83 7.75 3.60 0.87
C ALA A 83 6.85 2.44 0.40
N GLY A 84 7.01 2.05 -0.86
CA GLY A 84 6.29 0.93 -1.48
C GLY A 84 6.93 0.56 -2.82
N ASN A 85 6.30 -0.35 -3.56
CA ASN A 85 6.73 -0.77 -4.90
C ASN A 85 5.52 -0.93 -5.83
N SER A 86 5.75 -1.18 -7.13
CA SER A 86 4.67 -1.47 -8.08
C SER A 86 3.56 -0.40 -8.06
N TYR A 87 2.30 -0.80 -7.92
CA TYR A 87 1.14 0.09 -7.83
C TYR A 87 1.20 1.13 -6.69
N SER A 88 2.00 0.89 -5.63
CA SER A 88 2.25 1.90 -4.58
C SER A 88 2.89 3.19 -5.14
N GLY A 89 3.47 3.19 -6.35
CA GLY A 89 3.89 4.41 -7.04
C GLY A 89 2.75 5.39 -7.38
N ILE A 90 1.49 4.93 -7.36
CA ILE A 90 0.29 5.76 -7.44
C ILE A 90 -0.08 6.30 -6.05
N VAL A 91 -0.20 5.40 -5.07
CA VAL A 91 -0.83 5.70 -3.77
C VAL A 91 0.13 6.37 -2.77
N ILE A 92 1.44 6.05 -2.76
CA ILE A 92 2.41 6.60 -1.80
C ILE A 92 2.53 8.13 -1.88
N PRO A 93 2.57 8.76 -3.07
CA PRO A 93 2.55 10.22 -3.18
C PRO A 93 1.26 10.85 -2.60
N ALA A 94 0.11 10.19 -2.74
CA ALA A 94 -1.15 10.63 -2.14
C ALA A 94 -1.14 10.46 -0.61
N ILE A 95 -0.67 9.31 -0.12
CA ILE A 95 -0.44 9.06 1.31
C ILE A 95 0.46 10.15 1.92
N VAL A 96 1.60 10.47 1.30
CA VAL A 96 2.50 11.53 1.79
C VAL A 96 1.82 12.91 1.77
N GLN A 97 0.98 13.20 0.77
CA GLN A 97 0.23 14.46 0.72
C GLN A 97 -0.82 14.53 1.85
N GLU A 98 -1.56 13.46 2.10
CA GLU A 98 -2.57 13.38 3.16
C GLU A 98 -1.93 13.44 4.56
N ILE A 99 -0.83 12.70 4.75
CA ILE A 99 0.02 12.76 5.95
C ILE A 99 0.52 14.19 6.22
N SER A 100 0.77 14.95 5.16
CA SER A 100 1.27 16.32 5.19
C SER A 100 0.17 17.39 5.31
N ASN A 101 -1.08 17.04 5.00
CA ASN A 101 -2.22 17.95 5.09
C ASN A 101 -2.81 17.98 6.51
N GLU A 102 -2.70 16.88 7.27
CA GLU A 102 -3.39 16.74 8.56
C GLU A 102 -2.49 16.29 9.72
N CYS A 103 -2.71 16.91 10.88
CA CYS A 103 -2.10 16.50 12.14
C CYS A 103 -2.57 15.11 12.58
N LEU A 104 -1.77 14.44 13.41
CA LEU A 104 -1.52 13.00 13.39
C LEU A 104 -2.72 12.11 13.80
N LYS A 105 -3.26 11.19 12.98
CA LYS A 105 -3.03 10.85 11.54
C LYS A 105 -3.45 9.40 11.21
N LEU A 106 -2.58 8.41 10.83
CA LEU A 106 -2.88 6.96 10.52
C LEU A 106 -1.75 6.03 9.76
N VAL A 107 -1.71 4.76 9.10
CA VAL A 107 -1.88 3.16 9.23
C VAL A 107 -2.68 2.34 8.13
N GLU A 108 -2.14 1.54 7.15
CA GLU A 108 -2.78 0.28 6.57
C GLU A 108 -1.80 -0.90 6.14
N GLU A 109 -2.25 -2.18 5.97
CA GLU A 109 -1.47 -3.44 5.65
C GLU A 109 -1.41 -3.84 4.13
N PHE A 110 -0.41 -4.62 3.63
CA PHE A 110 -0.49 -5.42 2.35
C PHE A 110 0.57 -6.57 2.16
N LYS A 111 0.53 -7.36 1.05
CA LYS A 111 1.24 -8.67 0.81
C LYS A 111 1.67 -9.02 -0.67
N GLN A 112 2.48 -10.08 -0.88
CA GLN A 112 3.40 -10.33 -2.06
C GLN A 112 3.60 -11.86 -2.41
N THR A 113 4.20 -12.30 -3.56
CA THR A 113 3.98 -13.47 -4.54
C THR A 113 4.22 -15.02 -4.29
N TYR A 114 5.08 -15.79 -5.02
CA TYR A 114 5.15 -17.30 -4.95
C TYR A 114 5.98 -17.93 -3.81
N ARG A 115 7.15 -17.37 -3.43
CA ARG A 115 7.86 -17.61 -2.14
C ARG A 115 6.95 -17.45 -0.90
N TYR A 116 5.76 -16.92 -1.13
CA TYR A 116 4.78 -16.42 -0.21
C TYR A 116 3.46 -17.22 -0.33
N SER A 117 3.44 -18.28 -1.16
CA SER A 117 2.61 -19.47 -0.89
C SER A 117 3.06 -20.09 0.44
N LEU A 118 4.38 -20.19 0.68
CA LEU A 118 4.92 -20.52 2.00
C LEU A 118 4.52 -19.48 3.06
N SER A 119 4.48 -18.19 2.73
CA SER A 119 3.90 -17.17 3.63
C SER A 119 2.40 -17.36 3.85
N GLU A 120 1.61 -17.82 2.87
CA GLU A 120 0.21 -18.20 3.11
C GLU A 120 0.11 -19.42 4.03
N TYR A 121 0.93 -20.46 3.86
CA TYR A 121 0.96 -21.59 4.78
C TYR A 121 1.38 -21.18 6.20
N TRP A 122 2.42 -20.33 6.32
CA TRP A 122 2.92 -19.80 7.58
C TRP A 122 1.88 -18.90 8.27
N ALA A 123 1.34 -17.88 7.60
CA ALA A 123 0.39 -16.94 8.19
C ALA A 123 -1.02 -17.53 8.41
N ASN A 124 -1.34 -18.68 7.79
CA ASN A 124 -2.56 -19.44 8.12
C ASN A 124 -2.35 -20.54 9.17
N ASN A 125 -1.11 -20.82 9.61
CA ASN A 125 -0.84 -21.76 10.68
C ASN A 125 -1.44 -21.25 12.01
N GLU A 126 -2.17 -22.09 12.75
CA GLU A 126 -2.86 -21.65 13.99
C GLU A 126 -1.89 -21.13 15.07
N SER A 127 -0.69 -21.71 15.20
CA SER A 127 0.32 -21.24 16.16
C SER A 127 0.88 -19.88 15.77
N VAL A 128 1.08 -19.62 14.48
CA VAL A 128 1.50 -18.30 13.97
C VAL A 128 0.38 -17.27 14.15
N ARG A 129 -0.87 -17.62 13.80
CA ARG A 129 -2.03 -16.74 14.03
C ARG A 129 -2.21 -16.40 15.51
N LYS A 130 -2.01 -17.38 16.41
CA LYS A 130 -2.03 -17.16 17.87
C LYS A 130 -0.89 -16.25 18.33
N ALA A 131 0.34 -16.45 17.84
CA ALA A 131 1.49 -15.60 18.18
C ALA A 131 1.32 -14.15 17.68
N LEU A 132 0.75 -13.97 16.49
CA LEU A 132 0.38 -12.67 15.91
C LEU A 132 -0.91 -12.07 16.53
N LYS A 133 -1.47 -12.66 17.60
CA LYS A 133 -2.72 -12.26 18.26
C LYS A 133 -3.94 -12.13 17.31
N VAL A 134 -3.97 -12.89 16.21
CA VAL A 134 -5.08 -12.85 15.24
C VAL A 134 -6.34 -13.47 15.84
N VAL A 135 -7.36 -12.65 16.06
CA VAL A 135 -8.64 -13.06 16.63
C VAL A 135 -9.30 -14.16 15.79
N LYS A 136 -9.80 -15.22 16.43
CA LYS A 136 -10.48 -16.32 15.73
C LYS A 136 -11.89 -15.88 15.32
N GLY A 137 -12.22 -16.04 14.04
CA GLY A 137 -13.52 -15.67 13.47
C GLY A 137 -13.58 -14.31 12.74
N THR A 138 -12.66 -13.37 13.00
CA THR A 138 -12.71 -12.03 12.36
C THR A 138 -12.20 -12.02 10.91
N ILE A 139 -11.32 -12.95 10.54
CA ILE A 139 -10.80 -13.08 9.17
C ILE A 139 -10.59 -14.55 8.80
N GLY A 140 -11.01 -14.92 7.59
CA GLY A 140 -10.89 -16.27 7.03
C GLY A 140 -9.46 -16.66 6.64
N LYS A 141 -9.29 -17.35 5.50
CA LYS A 141 -7.94 -17.64 4.98
C LYS A 141 -7.26 -16.32 4.59
N TRP A 142 -6.10 -16.05 5.18
CA TRP A 142 -5.21 -14.95 4.81
C TRP A 142 -4.75 -15.18 3.36
N LYS A 143 -5.33 -14.45 2.41
CA LYS A 143 -4.94 -14.43 0.99
C LYS A 143 -3.92 -13.33 0.71
N ARG A 144 -3.05 -13.57 -0.26
CA ARG A 144 -1.79 -12.86 -0.48
C ARG A 144 -1.86 -11.62 -1.40
N CYS A 145 -2.57 -11.70 -2.51
CA CYS A 145 -3.26 -10.57 -3.13
C CYS A 145 -4.66 -11.11 -3.39
N ASP A 146 -5.71 -10.38 -3.04
CA ASP A 146 -7.03 -10.75 -3.52
C ASP A 146 -7.27 -10.07 -4.87
N TYR A 147 -6.91 -10.76 -5.95
CA TYR A 147 -7.07 -10.28 -7.31
C TYR A 147 -8.54 -10.12 -7.76
N ASN A 148 -9.49 -10.58 -6.93
CA ASN A 148 -10.91 -10.35 -7.13
C ASN A 148 -11.40 -9.07 -6.42
N MET A 149 -10.55 -8.39 -5.64
CA MET A 149 -10.86 -7.14 -4.95
C MET A 149 -10.96 -5.99 -5.96
N ARG A 150 -12.11 -5.32 -6.02
CA ARG A 150 -12.48 -4.42 -7.11
C ARG A 150 -12.17 -2.94 -6.82
N CYS A 151 -10.92 -2.69 -6.39
CA CYS A 151 -10.41 -1.36 -6.03
C CYS A 151 -10.78 -0.28 -7.08
N PRO A 152 -11.53 0.77 -6.72
CA PRO A 152 -11.78 1.91 -7.59
C PRO A 152 -10.50 2.74 -7.77
N HIS A 153 -9.78 2.51 -8.87
CA HIS A 153 -8.55 3.23 -9.19
C HIS A 153 -8.85 4.69 -9.62
N ASP A 154 -9.09 5.58 -8.65
CA ASP A 154 -9.47 6.97 -8.86
C ASP A 154 -8.26 7.91 -9.06
N ILE A 155 -7.05 7.50 -8.66
CA ILE A 155 -5.83 8.28 -8.89
C ILE A 155 -5.21 7.90 -10.25
N ILE A 156 -5.70 8.58 -11.29
CA ILE A 156 -5.23 8.43 -12.69
C ILE A 156 -3.74 8.76 -12.86
N SER A 157 -3.15 9.61 -12.01
CA SER A 157 -1.72 9.95 -12.04
C SER A 157 -1.20 10.47 -10.70
N SER A 158 -0.03 9.99 -10.27
CA SER A 158 0.68 10.50 -9.10
C SER A 158 1.61 11.69 -9.37
N ILE A 159 1.71 12.16 -10.62
CA ILE A 159 2.54 13.32 -11.00
C ILE A 159 2.16 14.59 -10.23
N PRO A 160 0.86 14.98 -10.08
CA PRO A 160 0.47 16.16 -9.30
C PRO A 160 0.87 16.05 -7.82
N TYR A 161 0.72 14.86 -7.23
CA TYR A 161 1.12 14.58 -5.85
C TYR A 161 2.65 14.67 -5.67
N HIS A 162 3.43 14.19 -6.64
CA HIS A 162 4.88 14.38 -6.65
C HIS A 162 5.29 15.86 -6.73
N LEU A 163 4.58 16.68 -7.51
CA LEU A 163 4.81 18.14 -7.57
C LEU A 163 4.45 18.81 -6.23
N ASN A 164 3.26 18.54 -5.67
CA ASN A 164 2.81 19.11 -4.40
C ASN A 164 3.76 18.77 -3.24
N ASN A 165 4.17 17.51 -3.13
CA ASN A 165 5.12 17.07 -2.10
C ASN A 165 6.53 17.67 -2.31
N SER A 166 6.94 17.88 -3.56
CA SER A 166 8.18 18.58 -3.91
C SER A 166 8.15 20.06 -3.50
N ILE A 167 7.03 20.74 -3.72
CA ILE A 167 6.82 22.16 -3.33
C ILE A 167 6.85 22.31 -1.80
N LYS A 168 6.24 21.36 -1.06
CA LYS A 168 6.37 21.25 0.40
C LYS A 168 7.78 20.84 0.88
N GLY A 169 8.72 20.59 -0.04
CA GLY A 169 10.13 20.37 0.25
C GLY A 169 10.52 18.95 0.66
N TYR A 170 9.60 17.98 0.56
CA TYR A 170 9.86 16.57 0.89
C TYR A 170 10.82 15.93 -0.11
N ARG A 171 11.84 15.25 0.41
CA ARG A 171 12.78 14.46 -0.40
C ARG A 171 12.08 13.21 -0.94
N SER A 172 12.48 12.77 -2.13
CA SER A 172 12.03 11.50 -2.71
C SER A 172 13.20 10.68 -3.23
N LEU A 173 13.08 9.35 -3.12
CA LEU A 173 13.91 8.37 -3.81
C LEU A 173 13.00 7.55 -4.71
N ILE A 174 13.17 7.66 -6.02
CA ILE A 174 12.51 6.80 -6.99
C ILE A 174 13.56 5.82 -7.50
N PHE A 175 13.28 4.52 -7.41
CA PHE A 175 14.20 3.50 -7.90
C PHE A 175 13.50 2.43 -8.72
N SER A 176 14.24 1.77 -9.61
CA SER A 176 13.75 0.69 -10.46
C SER A 176 14.88 -0.33 -10.70
N GLY A 177 14.54 -1.61 -10.81
CA GLY A 177 15.48 -2.62 -11.29
C GLY A 177 15.68 -2.46 -12.80
N ASP A 178 16.93 -2.48 -13.30
CA ASP A 178 17.17 -2.32 -14.74
C ASP A 178 16.75 -3.53 -15.59
N HIS A 179 16.40 -4.65 -14.96
CA HIS A 179 15.74 -5.82 -15.58
C HIS A 179 14.22 -5.86 -15.28
N ASP A 180 13.60 -4.81 -14.73
CA ASP A 180 12.15 -4.75 -14.58
C ASP A 180 11.47 -4.58 -15.96
N MET A 181 10.69 -5.59 -16.38
CA MET A 181 9.86 -5.55 -17.58
C MET A 181 8.39 -5.19 -17.29
N THR A 182 7.98 -5.15 -16.02
CA THR A 182 6.62 -4.79 -15.59
C THR A 182 6.48 -3.27 -15.45
N ILE A 183 7.45 -2.59 -14.82
CA ILE A 183 7.56 -1.11 -14.78
C ILE A 183 8.98 -0.69 -15.18
N PRO A 184 9.31 -0.71 -16.50
CA PRO A 184 10.66 -0.45 -16.96
C PRO A 184 11.20 0.93 -16.54
N TYR A 185 12.46 0.97 -16.09
CA TYR A 185 13.11 2.19 -15.61
C TYR A 185 13.09 3.35 -16.63
N VAL A 186 12.99 3.06 -17.92
CA VAL A 186 12.85 4.05 -19.00
C VAL A 186 11.49 4.78 -18.96
N ALA A 187 10.42 4.10 -18.58
CA ALA A 187 9.11 4.70 -18.34
C ALA A 187 9.12 5.53 -17.04
N THR A 188 9.83 5.05 -16.00
CA THR A 188 10.09 5.84 -14.78
C THR A 188 10.83 7.14 -15.11
N GLN A 189 11.88 7.07 -15.93
CA GLN A 189 12.58 8.27 -16.41
C GLN A 189 11.71 9.19 -17.26
N ALA A 190 10.74 8.66 -18.03
CA ALA A 190 9.87 9.48 -18.87
C ALA A 190 8.96 10.41 -18.04
N TRP A 191 8.31 9.91 -16.99
CA TRP A 191 7.47 10.76 -16.14
C TRP A 191 8.29 11.67 -15.22
N ILE A 192 9.48 11.24 -14.76
CA ILE A 192 10.37 12.14 -14.00
C ILE A 192 10.84 13.31 -14.87
N ARG A 193 10.99 13.12 -16.20
CA ARG A 193 11.29 14.22 -17.13
C ARG A 193 10.10 15.19 -17.30
N SER A 194 8.85 14.73 -17.26
CA SER A 194 7.68 15.62 -17.39
C SER A 194 7.42 16.50 -16.17
N LEU A 195 8.05 16.23 -15.02
CA LEU A 195 8.11 17.18 -13.89
C LEU A 195 8.92 18.46 -14.21
N ASN A 196 9.74 18.45 -15.26
CA ASN A 196 10.56 19.57 -15.72
C ASN A 196 11.51 20.19 -14.66
N TYR A 197 11.93 19.42 -13.65
CA TYR A 197 12.92 19.89 -12.67
C TYR A 197 14.34 19.90 -13.23
N SER A 198 15.08 20.97 -12.96
CA SER A 198 16.52 21.07 -13.27
C SER A 198 17.32 19.94 -12.64
N VAL A 199 18.29 19.43 -13.39
CA VAL A 199 19.18 18.35 -12.97
C VAL A 199 20.33 18.94 -12.14
N THR A 200 20.50 18.51 -10.89
CA THR A 200 21.60 18.93 -10.01
C THR A 200 22.85 18.08 -10.22
N GLU A 201 22.68 16.77 -10.45
CA GLU A 201 23.78 15.88 -10.80
C GLU A 201 23.43 15.05 -12.03
N LYS A 202 24.37 15.00 -12.98
CA LYS A 202 24.21 14.26 -14.24
C LYS A 202 24.14 12.75 -13.98
N TRP A 203 23.56 12.03 -14.96
CA TRP A 203 23.48 10.57 -14.96
C TRP A 203 24.89 9.96 -14.85
N ARG A 204 25.13 9.21 -13.78
CA ARG A 204 26.42 8.60 -13.45
C ARG A 204 26.22 7.18 -12.90
N PRO A 205 27.23 6.29 -12.95
CA PRO A 205 27.19 5.06 -12.14
C PRO A 205 27.19 5.39 -10.64
N TRP A 206 26.59 4.52 -9.83
CA TRP A 206 26.81 4.48 -8.38
C TRP A 206 27.44 3.15 -7.96
N MET A 207 28.30 3.19 -6.94
CA MET A 207 29.32 2.16 -6.71
C MET A 207 29.21 1.48 -5.35
N ILE A 208 29.46 0.17 -5.30
CA ILE A 208 29.67 -0.62 -4.08
C ILE A 208 30.96 -1.41 -4.26
N LEU A 209 31.97 -1.17 -3.42
CA LEU A 209 33.28 -1.86 -3.44
C LEU A 209 33.81 -2.02 -4.89
N ASP A 210 33.96 -0.87 -5.54
CA ASP A 210 34.44 -0.68 -6.93
C ASP A 210 33.64 -1.36 -8.05
N LYS A 211 32.46 -1.91 -7.73
CA LYS A 211 31.50 -2.46 -8.69
C LYS A 211 30.35 -1.49 -8.93
N VAL A 212 29.98 -1.32 -10.20
CA VAL A 212 28.78 -0.56 -10.62
C VAL A 212 27.54 -1.28 -10.13
N ALA A 213 26.89 -0.74 -9.10
CA ALA A 213 25.64 -1.26 -8.53
C ALA A 213 24.40 -0.74 -9.27
N GLY A 214 24.56 0.30 -10.09
CA GLY A 214 23.55 0.84 -11.00
C GLY A 214 23.91 2.25 -11.46
N TYR A 215 22.91 3.04 -11.85
CA TYR A 215 23.08 4.44 -12.24
C TYR A 215 22.16 5.37 -11.45
N THR A 216 22.55 6.63 -11.26
CA THR A 216 21.81 7.60 -10.43
C THR A 216 21.77 9.00 -11.06
N LYS A 217 20.78 9.80 -10.65
CA LYS A 217 20.58 11.20 -11.04
C LYS A 217 19.87 11.96 -9.92
N THR A 218 20.22 13.23 -9.71
CA THR A 218 19.51 14.09 -8.75
C THR A 218 18.94 15.34 -9.41
N TYR A 219 17.88 15.86 -8.80
CA TYR A 219 17.06 16.95 -9.32
C TYR A 219 16.84 18.04 -8.25
N ALA A 220 16.62 19.28 -8.69
CA ALA A 220 16.53 20.46 -7.82
C ALA A 220 15.43 20.39 -6.75
N ASN A 221 14.38 19.59 -6.95
CA ASN A 221 13.35 19.29 -5.95
C ASN A 221 13.79 18.29 -4.86
N LYS A 222 15.09 17.99 -4.75
CA LYS A 222 15.66 16.97 -3.86
C LYS A 222 15.18 15.53 -4.17
N MET A 223 14.70 15.27 -5.39
CA MET A 223 14.45 13.92 -5.89
C MET A 223 15.76 13.26 -6.30
N THR A 224 15.94 12.00 -5.89
CA THR A 224 16.96 11.09 -6.41
C THR A 224 16.27 10.04 -7.26
N PHE A 225 16.75 9.81 -8.48
CA PHE A 225 16.37 8.65 -9.30
C PHE A 225 17.55 7.68 -9.39
N ALA A 226 17.31 6.39 -9.16
CA ALA A 226 18.33 5.35 -9.26
C ALA A 226 17.85 4.09 -10.01
N THR A 227 18.76 3.43 -10.73
CA THR A 227 18.57 2.04 -11.15
C THR A 227 19.41 1.11 -10.27
N VAL A 228 18.99 -0.15 -10.14
CA VAL A 228 19.76 -1.22 -9.49
C VAL A 228 20.05 -2.32 -10.50
N LYS A 229 21.35 -2.63 -10.68
CA LYS A 229 21.87 -3.46 -11.76
C LYS A 229 21.57 -4.94 -11.55
N GLY A 230 20.89 -5.57 -12.51
CA GLY A 230 20.34 -6.92 -12.39
C GLY A 230 19.18 -7.00 -11.40
N GLY A 231 18.52 -5.87 -11.10
CA GLY A 231 17.32 -5.83 -10.28
C GLY A 231 16.06 -6.09 -11.11
N GLY A 232 15.13 -6.88 -10.60
CA GLY A 232 13.79 -7.05 -11.18
C GLY A 232 12.77 -6.03 -10.63
N HIS A 233 11.49 -6.28 -10.90
CA HIS A 233 10.36 -5.46 -10.45
C HIS A 233 10.34 -5.21 -8.93
N THR A 234 10.77 -6.21 -8.17
CA THR A 234 11.09 -6.09 -6.75
C THR A 234 12.58 -6.36 -6.56
N LEU A 235 13.24 -5.53 -5.75
CA LEU A 235 14.67 -5.68 -5.42
C LEU A 235 14.93 -6.80 -4.39
N GLU A 236 14.03 -7.78 -4.26
CA GLU A 236 14.16 -8.91 -3.33
C GLU A 236 15.31 -9.87 -3.70
N TYR A 237 15.76 -9.82 -4.96
CA TYR A 237 16.95 -10.52 -5.49
C TYR A 237 18.22 -9.64 -5.43
N LYS A 238 18.11 -8.41 -4.91
CA LYS A 238 19.19 -7.42 -4.75
C LYS A 238 19.20 -6.79 -3.34
N PRO A 239 19.20 -7.61 -2.27
CA PRO A 239 19.00 -7.11 -0.90
C PRO A 239 20.16 -6.26 -0.38
N GLU A 240 21.40 -6.57 -0.77
CA GLU A 240 22.58 -5.81 -0.34
C GLU A 240 22.61 -4.44 -1.00
N GLU A 241 22.47 -4.39 -2.33
CA GLU A 241 22.45 -3.15 -3.10
C GLU A 241 21.28 -2.25 -2.68
N ASN A 242 20.09 -2.83 -2.47
CA ASN A 242 18.93 -2.13 -1.95
C ASN A 242 19.15 -1.58 -0.53
N SER A 243 19.74 -2.38 0.38
CA SER A 243 20.04 -1.94 1.75
C SER A 243 21.04 -0.79 1.77
N ILE A 244 22.09 -0.85 0.94
CA ILE A 244 23.10 0.20 0.83
C ILE A 244 22.52 1.48 0.20
N MET A 245 21.72 1.35 -0.86
CA MET A 245 21.02 2.47 -1.50
C MET A 245 20.11 3.21 -0.49
N PHE A 246 19.29 2.47 0.26
CA PHE A 246 18.43 3.06 1.29
C PHE A 246 19.23 3.73 2.40
N LYS A 247 20.25 3.05 2.97
CA LYS A 247 21.12 3.58 4.03
C LYS A 247 21.84 4.87 3.62
N ARG A 248 22.38 4.95 2.40
CA ARG A 248 22.99 6.18 1.87
C ARG A 248 21.97 7.31 1.84
N TRP A 249 20.82 7.08 1.19
CA TRP A 249 19.82 8.13 0.99
C TRP A 249 19.22 8.67 2.29
N ILE A 250 18.86 7.81 3.27
CA ILE A 250 18.35 8.29 4.58
C ILE A 250 19.42 9.09 5.34
N SER A 251 20.69 8.70 5.23
CA SER A 251 21.83 9.40 5.85
C SER A 251 22.24 10.69 5.11
N GLY A 252 21.54 11.07 4.04
CA GLY A 252 21.89 12.22 3.21
C GLY A 252 23.14 12.03 2.34
N GLN A 253 23.70 10.82 2.30
CA GLN A 253 24.82 10.48 1.43
C GLN A 253 24.33 10.35 -0.02
N LEU A 254 25.15 10.82 -0.95
CA LEU A 254 24.96 10.58 -2.38
C LEU A 254 25.14 9.09 -2.69
N LEU A 255 24.46 8.63 -3.76
CA LEU A 255 24.68 7.31 -4.34
C LEU A 255 25.97 7.28 -5.18
#